data_AF-A0A511NIW8-F1
#
_entry.id   AF-A0A511NIW8-F1
#
_cell.length_a   1.000
_cell.length_b   1.000
_cell.length_c   1.000
_cell.angle_alpha   90.00
_cell.angle_beta   90.00
_cell.angle_gamma   90.00
#
_symmetry.space_group_name_H-M   'P 1'
#
loop_
_entity.id
_entity.type
_entity.pdbx_description
1 polymer ?
#
loop_
_entity_poly.entity_id
_entity_poly.type
_entity_poly.pdbx_seq_one_letter_code
_entity_poly.pdbx_strand_id
1 'polypeptide(L)'
;MKRINYKILYTDILNDCHPDKLPLCKEILEKKSLSVFDILDLNRLIFGNQDLQNKSFNRKFRSYSKEDILFILDYQKENKLTNSQLANHFKLSRNSVAKWKKTFI
;
A
#
# COMPACT_ATOMS: atom_id res chain seq x y z
N MET A 1 -2.61 18.21 -10.36
CA MET A 1 -3.11 17.28 -9.33
C MET A 1 -2.23 17.40 -8.09
N LYS A 2 -2.79 17.81 -6.94
CA LYS A 2 -2.06 17.90 -5.67
C LYS A 2 -1.86 16.47 -5.17
N ARG A 3 -0.62 15.94 -5.19
CA ARG A 3 -0.33 14.63 -4.57
C ARG A 3 -0.51 14.78 -3.06
N ILE A 4 -1.34 13.94 -2.47
CA ILE A 4 -1.51 13.88 -1.01
C ILE A 4 -0.16 13.45 -0.41
N ASN A 5 0.35 14.25 0.53
CA ASN A 5 1.52 13.89 1.29
C ASN A 5 1.08 13.00 2.46
N TYR A 6 1.12 11.69 2.24
CA TYR A 6 0.71 10.70 3.24
C TYR A 6 1.48 10.85 4.55
N LYS A 7 2.75 11.29 4.52
CA LYS A 7 3.52 11.51 5.74
C LYS A 7 2.90 12.58 6.63
N ILE A 8 2.50 13.70 6.03
CA ILE A 8 1.81 14.78 6.76
C ILE A 8 0.47 14.27 7.28
N LEU A 9 -0.35 13.68 6.41
CA LEU A 9 -1.67 13.17 6.78
C LEU A 9 -1.62 12.21 7.99
N TYR A 10 -0.74 11.21 7.95
CA TYR A 10 -0.62 10.25 9.06
C TYR A 10 -0.01 10.87 10.32
N THR A 11 0.90 11.84 10.18
CA THR A 11 1.46 12.57 11.32
C THR A 11 0.36 13.38 12.01
N ASP A 12 -0.48 14.08 11.25
CA ASP A 12 -1.61 14.85 11.79
C ASP A 12 -2.61 13.92 12.50
N ILE A 13 -3.00 12.80 11.87
CA ILE A 13 -3.88 11.80 12.48
C ILE A 13 -3.31 11.23 13.79
N LEU A 14 -2.00 10.94 13.83
CA LEU A 14 -1.34 10.42 15.02
C LEU A 14 -1.31 11.45 16.14
N ASN A 15 -1.01 12.72 15.83
CA ASN A 15 -0.97 13.77 16.84
C ASN A 15 -2.35 14.06 17.43
N ASP A 16 -3.39 14.10 16.59
CA ASP A 16 -4.74 14.51 17.01
C ASP A 16 -5.55 13.39 17.64
N CYS A 17 -5.41 12.15 17.15
CA CYS A 17 -6.30 11.04 17.52
C CYS A 17 -5.59 9.88 18.25
N HIS A 18 -4.32 9.61 17.94
CA HIS A 18 -3.62 8.39 18.39
C HIS A 18 -2.14 8.63 18.78
N PRO A 19 -1.86 9.56 19.72
CA PRO A 19 -0.49 9.92 20.07
C PRO A 19 0.27 8.75 20.72
N ASP A 20 -0.45 7.82 21.34
CA ASP A 20 0.07 6.57 21.93
C ASP A 20 0.72 5.64 20.89
N LYS A 21 0.33 5.74 19.61
CA LYS A 21 0.82 4.88 18.52
C LYS A 21 1.95 5.49 17.72
N LEU A 22 2.31 6.73 18.03
CA LEU A 22 3.37 7.49 17.37
C LEU A 22 4.74 6.76 17.41
N PRO A 23 5.16 6.14 18.54
CA PRO A 23 6.41 5.38 18.58
C PRO A 23 6.42 4.19 17.62
N LEU A 24 5.28 3.52 17.42
CA LEU A 24 5.15 2.35 16.55
C LEU A 24 5.17 2.73 15.06
N CYS A 25 4.68 3.92 14.72
CA CYS A 25 4.59 4.39 13.35
C CYS A 25 5.84 5.17 12.90
N LYS A 26 6.70 5.57 13.83
CA LYS A 26 7.85 6.45 13.61
C LYS A 26 8.82 5.90 12.55
N GLU A 27 9.17 4.63 12.65
CA GLU A 27 10.10 3.97 11.72
C GLU A 27 9.59 4.01 10.28
N ILE A 28 8.28 3.88 10.08
CA ILE A 28 7.65 3.95 8.76
C ILE A 28 7.61 5.41 8.27
N LEU A 29 7.24 6.36 9.14
CA LEU A 29 7.17 7.78 8.81
C LEU A 29 8.52 8.41 8.51
N GLU A 30 9.62 7.88 9.03
CA GLU A 30 10.98 8.37 8.77
C GLU A 30 11.47 8.04 7.34
N LYS A 31 10.83 7.11 6.64
CA LYS A 31 11.18 6.77 5.24
C LYS A 31 11.06 7.99 4.32
N LYS A 32 11.97 8.09 3.35
CA LYS A 32 12.03 9.18 2.37
C LYS A 32 10.77 9.27 1.51
N SER A 33 10.17 8.13 1.19
CA SER A 33 8.89 8.01 0.49
C SER A 33 8.12 6.84 1.08
N LEU A 34 6.82 7.04 1.32
CA LEU A 34 5.94 5.98 1.77
C LEU A 34 5.44 5.20 0.55
N SER A 35 5.74 3.91 0.50
CA SER A 35 5.15 2.98 -0.46
C SER A 35 3.70 2.67 -0.09
N VAL A 36 2.98 2.02 -1.00
CA VAL A 36 1.64 1.50 -0.69
C VAL A 36 1.66 0.53 0.50
N PHE A 37 2.74 -0.24 0.67
CA PHE A 37 2.87 -1.16 1.80
C PHE A 37 3.04 -0.42 3.12
N ASP A 38 3.83 0.65 3.12
CA ASP A 38 4.02 1.52 4.29
C ASP A 38 2.70 2.16 4.73
N ILE A 39 1.89 2.62 3.77
CA ILE A 39 0.55 3.20 4.02
C ILE A 39 -0.38 2.13 4.64
N LEU A 40 -0.33 0.89 4.14
CA LEU A 40 -1.14 -0.20 4.67
C LEU A 40 -0.72 -0.59 6.09
N ASP A 41 0.57 -0.58 6.37
CA ASP A 41 1.09 -0.86 7.70
C ASP A 41 0.74 0.25 8.68
N LEU A 42 0.85 1.53 8.28
CA LEU A 42 0.38 2.67 9.08
C LEU A 42 -1.10 2.56 9.41
N ASN A 43 -1.96 2.28 8.42
CA ASN A 43 -3.39 2.07 8.66
C ASN A 43 -3.63 0.93 9.65
N ARG A 44 -2.93 -0.19 9.51
CA ARG A 44 -3.06 -1.34 10.41
C ARG A 44 -2.62 -1.00 11.83
N LEU A 45 -1.51 -0.27 11.99
CA LEU A 45 -1.01 0.13 13.31
C LEU A 45 -1.98 1.12 13.98
N ILE A 46 -2.46 2.12 13.24
CA ILE A 46 -3.31 3.19 13.76
C ILE A 46 -4.74 2.72 14.04
N PHE A 47 -5.36 1.98 13.13
CA PHE A 47 -6.78 1.60 13.22
C PHE A 47 -7.03 0.13 13.59
N GLY A 48 -5.96 -0.68 13.66
CA GLY A 48 -6.05 -2.08 14.05
C GLY A 48 -6.86 -2.94 13.08
N ASN A 49 -7.49 -3.98 13.61
CA ASN A 49 -8.26 -4.96 12.84
C ASN A 49 -9.66 -4.50 12.41
N GLN A 50 -10.08 -3.26 12.71
CA GLN A 50 -11.35 -2.70 12.20
C GLN A 50 -11.37 -2.65 10.66
N ASP A 51 -10.18 -2.69 10.05
CA ASP A 51 -9.96 -2.75 8.61
C ASP A 51 -10.43 -4.07 7.97
N LEU A 52 -10.66 -5.15 8.74
CA LEU A 52 -11.19 -6.41 8.21
C LEU A 52 -12.56 -6.25 7.54
N GLN A 53 -13.42 -5.36 8.06
CA GLN A 53 -14.72 -5.06 7.44
C GLN A 53 -14.58 -4.16 6.22
N ASN A 54 -13.56 -3.29 6.17
CA ASN A 54 -13.29 -2.37 5.07
C ASN A 54 -12.27 -2.87 4.04
N LYS A 55 -11.78 -4.12 4.16
CA LYS A 55 -10.83 -4.77 3.23
C LYS A 55 -11.25 -4.71 1.76
N SER A 56 -12.55 -4.65 1.47
CA SER A 56 -13.09 -4.47 0.11
C SER A 56 -12.84 -3.04 -0.41
N PHE A 57 -13.16 -2.04 0.42
CA PHE A 57 -13.02 -0.62 0.09
C PHE A 57 -11.55 -0.20 0.00
N ASN A 58 -10.72 -0.58 0.98
CA ASN A 58 -9.31 -0.19 1.00
C ASN A 58 -8.47 -0.78 -0.15
N ARG A 59 -8.89 -1.90 -0.76
CA ARG A 59 -8.23 -2.42 -1.98
C ARG A 59 -8.44 -1.52 -3.20
N LYS A 60 -9.56 -0.79 -3.29
CA LYS A 60 -9.86 0.13 -4.40
C LYS A 60 -9.07 1.43 -4.34
N PHE A 61 -8.66 1.86 -3.14
CA PHE A 61 -8.00 3.15 -2.92
C PHE A 61 -6.46 3.10 -2.94
N ARG A 62 -5.86 1.93 -3.17
CA ARG A 62 -4.39 1.82 -3.27
C ARG A 62 -3.90 2.55 -4.53
N SER A 63 -3.21 3.67 -4.31
CA SER A 63 -2.54 4.42 -5.37
C SER A 63 -1.12 3.87 -5.54
N TYR A 64 -0.95 2.88 -6.42
CA TYR A 64 0.37 2.34 -6.74
C TYR A 64 1.18 3.35 -7.56
N SER A 65 2.40 3.64 -7.11
CA SER A 65 3.38 4.37 -7.92
C SER A 65 3.90 3.51 -9.08
N LYS A 66 4.60 4.12 -10.04
CA LYS A 66 5.20 3.36 -11.15
C LYS A 66 6.23 2.37 -10.62
N GLU A 67 6.97 2.79 -9.61
CA GLU A 67 8.00 2.02 -8.93
C GLU A 67 7.38 0.79 -8.22
N ASP A 68 6.26 0.98 -7.51
CA ASP A 68 5.52 -0.13 -6.88
C ASP A 68 5.04 -1.15 -7.92
N ILE A 69 4.52 -0.67 -9.06
CA ILE A 69 4.01 -1.55 -10.12
C ILE A 69 5.15 -2.36 -10.74
N LEU A 70 6.28 -1.73 -11.06
CA LEU A 70 7.44 -2.41 -11.62
C LEU A 70 8.00 -3.47 -10.66
N PHE A 71 8.14 -3.12 -9.38
CA PHE A 71 8.56 -4.07 -8.34
C PHE A 71 7.65 -5.31 -8.29
N ILE A 72 6.33 -5.11 -8.31
CA ILE A 72 5.36 -6.22 -8.29
C ILE A 72 5.47 -7.08 -9.56
N LEU A 73 5.69 -6.48 -10.73
CA LEU A 73 5.82 -7.21 -11.99
C LEU A 73 7.15 -7.97 -12.09
N ASP A 74 8.23 -7.44 -11.53
CA ASP A 74 9.52 -8.14 -11.51
C ASP A 74 9.49 -9.30 -10.51
N TYR A 75 8.87 -9.13 -9.35
CA TYR A 75 8.59 -10.23 -8.42
C TYR A 75 7.86 -11.40 -9.10
N GLN A 76 6.93 -11.10 -10.03
CA GLN A 76 6.24 -12.12 -10.82
C GLN A 76 7.21 -12.96 -11.65
N LYS A 77 8.18 -12.33 -12.32
CA LYS A 77 9.15 -12.98 -13.20
C LYS A 77 10.12 -13.82 -12.38
N GLU A 78 10.67 -13.24 -11.31
CA GLU A 78 11.63 -13.89 -10.42
C GLU A 78 11.06 -15.17 -9.81
N ASN A 79 9.79 -15.13 -9.38
CA ASN A 79 9.12 -16.26 -8.73
C ASN A 79 8.27 -17.12 -9.69
N LYS A 80 8.33 -16.85 -11.00
CA LYS A 80 7.57 -17.56 -12.05
C LYS A 80 6.07 -17.69 -11.75
N LEU A 81 5.46 -16.64 -11.22
CA LEU A 81 4.05 -16.66 -10.78
C LEU A 81 3.08 -16.35 -11.93
N THR A 82 1.93 -17.02 -11.94
CA THR A 82 0.79 -16.62 -12.79
C THR A 82 0.16 -15.31 -12.32
N ASN A 83 -0.58 -14.63 -13.19
CA ASN A 83 -1.28 -13.38 -12.83
C ASN A 83 -2.24 -13.60 -11.64
N SER A 84 -2.87 -14.77 -11.54
CA SER A 84 -3.77 -15.10 -10.42
C SER A 84 -3.02 -15.32 -9.11
N GLN A 85 -1.87 -16.01 -9.15
CA GLN A 85 -1.03 -16.23 -7.96
C GLN A 85 -0.43 -14.91 -7.44
N LEU A 86 0.13 -14.10 -8.34
CA LEU A 86 0.65 -12.78 -8.01
C LEU A 86 -0.45 -11.88 -7.42
N ALA A 87 -1.62 -11.88 -8.06
CA ALA A 87 -2.76 -11.11 -7.58
C ALA A 87 -3.21 -11.56 -6.19
N ASN A 88 -3.23 -12.86 -5.91
CA ASN A 88 -3.55 -13.36 -4.59
C ASN A 88 -2.51 -12.93 -3.54
N HIS A 89 -1.21 -13.03 -3.87
CA HIS A 89 -0.11 -12.65 -3.00
C HIS A 89 -0.19 -11.17 -2.58
N PHE A 90 -0.36 -10.26 -3.54
CA PHE A 90 -0.44 -8.82 -3.28
C PHE A 90 -1.86 -8.30 -3.00
N LYS A 91 -2.86 -9.20 -2.94
CA LYS A 91 -4.29 -8.89 -2.77
C LYS A 91 -4.84 -7.93 -3.83
N LEU A 92 -4.37 -8.09 -5.07
CA LEU A 92 -4.78 -7.36 -6.26
C LEU A 92 -5.89 -8.11 -7.02
N SER A 93 -6.49 -7.46 -8.02
CA SER A 93 -7.26 -8.18 -9.03
C SER A 93 -6.33 -8.71 -10.13
N ARG A 94 -6.60 -9.92 -10.64
CA ARG A 94 -5.86 -10.46 -11.80
C ARG A 94 -5.92 -9.51 -13.01
N ASN A 95 -7.02 -8.77 -13.14
CA ASN A 95 -7.24 -7.80 -14.21
C ASN A 95 -6.33 -6.57 -14.06
N SER A 96 -6.06 -6.12 -12.82
CA SER A 96 -5.11 -5.05 -12.52
C SER A 96 -3.71 -5.45 -12.96
N VAL A 97 -3.27 -6.67 -12.62
CA VAL A 97 -1.97 -7.21 -13.05
C VAL A 97 -1.89 -7.29 -14.58
N ALA A 98 -2.93 -7.80 -15.24
CA ALA A 98 -2.98 -7.85 -16.70
C ALA A 98 -2.91 -6.46 -17.34
N LYS A 99 -3.59 -5.46 -16.77
CA LYS A 99 -3.55 -4.06 -17.24
C LYS A 99 -2.16 -3.45 -17.06
N TRP A 100 -1.53 -3.65 -15.91
CA TRP A 100 -0.18 -3.16 -15.64
C TRP A 100 0.85 -3.75 -16.60
N LYS A 101 0.79 -5.06 -16.87
CA LYS A 101 1.66 -5.69 -17.86
C LYS A 101 1.54 -4.99 -19.22
N LYS A 102 0.32 -4.75 -19.72
CA LYS A 102 0.12 -4.03 -21.00
C LYS A 102 0.60 -2.58 -21.01
N THR A 103 0.73 -1.94 -19.85
CA THR A 103 1.04 -0.51 -19.75
C THR A 103 2.53 -0.27 -19.53
N PHE A 104 3.23 -1.22 -18.88
CA PHE A 104 4.62 -1.06 -18.45
C PHE A 104 5.59 -2.08 -19.07
N ILE A 105 5.08 -3.10 -19.76
CA ILE A 105 5.83 -4.11 -20.53
C ILE A 105 5.32 -4.09 -21.97
#